data_AF-A0A2Z7DEI9-F1
#
_entry.id   AF-A0A2Z7DEI9-F1
#
_cell.length_a   1.000
_cell.length_b   1.000
_cell.length_c   1.000
_cell.angle_alpha   90.00
_cell.angle_beta   90.00
_cell.angle_gamma   90.00
#
_symmetry.space_group_name_H-M   'P 1'
#
loop_
_entity.id
_entity.type
_entity.pdbx_description
1 polymer ?
#
loop_
_entity_poly.entity_id
_entity_poly.type
_entity_poly.pdbx_seq_one_letter_code
_entity_poly.pdbx_strand_id
1 'polypeptide(L)'
;MASSATVVPPPIDEGLGRRFWIKYTDVWTQALYTPFVVSLAAGNLELDSFRRYIAQDVYFLRTFAKVYEMAEECADDDDAKAGICQLRQSVLEELKMHDSVVKEWGVDLSKDSSPDAATVKYTDFLLATAAGKVGGVKAPGKLATPFEKTKLAAYTLGAMTPCMSLYAFLGKELQAFLEPSEDTHPYRKWIESYSSAAFQASALQTEDLLEKLSVSLTGEELGIIESLYVQALKLEIEFFLAQQLNQKTAVPLARDHNPAEHCLMLFSDFDLTCSVVDSSAILAEIAIISAQKLVQNQPNQSENQLARMSSVDMRGNWGDLSKQYTEEYEQCIEEILNCNKEEKFNYTGLRKALGDLSDFEKKANLRVIDAGVLKGLNVEDIKRTGERLILQDGCTSFFQTAISNKNLNTKVHVLSYCWCSDLIKSAFSSGGLDTVHIHANEFVYENSLSTGEIVKKVESPIDKVQAFTDILQNCSKDKQKYLTIYIGDSVGDLLCLLEADIGIVIGSSSSLRRVGTHFGVSFVPLFPGVIKKQKQCDEDNTSKWEGLSGVLYTVSGWAEICAFVLGS
;
A
#
# COMPACT_ATOMS: atom_id res chain seq x y z
N MET A 1 19.19 -18.43 7.49
CA MET A 1 19.79 -17.13 7.92
C MET A 1 18.83 -16.05 7.51
N ALA A 2 18.07 -15.51 8.47
CA ALA A 2 17.11 -14.45 8.24
C ALA A 2 17.86 -13.15 7.90
N SER A 3 17.69 -12.66 6.67
CA SER A 3 17.95 -11.27 6.36
C SER A 3 16.86 -10.48 7.07
N SER A 4 17.17 -9.95 8.25
CA SER A 4 16.32 -8.95 8.87
C SER A 4 16.24 -7.79 7.88
N ALA A 5 15.06 -7.55 7.31
CA ALA A 5 14.75 -6.26 6.73
C ALA A 5 14.73 -5.24 7.87
N THR A 6 15.93 -4.82 8.29
CA THR A 6 16.10 -3.56 8.99
C THR A 6 15.52 -2.51 8.06
N VAL A 7 14.49 -1.81 8.50
CA VAL A 7 14.09 -0.53 7.93
C VAL A 7 15.35 0.33 7.95
N VAL A 8 16.07 0.36 6.82
CA VAL A 8 17.24 1.19 6.66
C VAL A 8 16.69 2.61 6.69
N PRO A 9 17.03 3.45 7.70
CA PRO A 9 16.68 4.86 7.63
C PRO A 9 17.23 5.39 6.29
N PRO A 10 16.46 6.21 5.55
CA PRO A 10 16.88 6.67 4.23
C PRO A 10 18.31 7.23 4.35
N PRO A 11 19.21 6.92 3.39
CA PRO A 11 20.57 7.39 3.44
C PRO A 11 20.59 8.89 3.72
N ILE A 12 21.43 9.34 4.64
CA ILE A 12 21.59 10.77 4.97
C ILE A 12 22.04 11.58 3.73
N ASP A 13 22.48 10.89 2.67
CA ASP A 13 22.87 11.44 1.36
C ASP A 13 21.69 11.75 0.40
N GLU A 14 20.44 11.46 0.79
CA GLU A 14 19.26 11.82 -0.01
C GLU A 14 18.68 13.20 0.40
N GLY A 15 18.46 14.08 -0.60
CA GLY A 15 17.89 15.42 -0.39
C GLY A 15 16.52 15.40 0.31
N LEU A 16 16.18 16.49 1.00
CA LEU A 16 14.99 16.64 1.84
C LEU A 16 13.69 16.31 1.08
N GLY A 17 13.53 16.84 -0.14
CA GLY A 17 12.38 16.54 -0.99
C GLY A 17 12.23 15.05 -1.27
N ARG A 18 13.33 14.37 -1.59
CA ARG A 18 13.34 12.92 -1.84
C ARG A 18 12.99 12.12 -0.59
N ARG A 19 13.52 12.50 0.58
CA ARG A 19 13.19 11.85 1.85
C ARG A 19 11.70 11.96 2.17
N PHE A 20 11.08 13.13 1.96
CA PHE A 20 9.64 13.29 2.13
C PHE A 20 8.83 12.51 1.10
N TRP A 21 9.25 12.52 -0.17
CA TRP A 21 8.60 11.73 -1.22
C TRP A 21 8.53 10.24 -0.87
N ILE A 22 9.64 9.66 -0.39
CA ILE A 22 9.69 8.25 0.06
C ILE A 22 8.82 8.04 1.29
N LYS A 23 8.96 8.90 2.32
CA LYS A 23 8.22 8.77 3.58
C LYS A 23 6.72 8.84 3.41
N TYR A 24 6.23 9.61 2.44
CA TYR A 24 4.80 9.82 2.19
C TYR A 24 4.30 9.09 0.94
N THR A 25 4.96 7.99 0.56
CA THR A 25 4.53 7.07 -0.50
C THR A 25 3.06 6.68 -0.38
N ASP A 26 2.62 6.37 0.83
CA ASP A 26 1.24 5.96 1.08
C ASP A 26 0.21 7.06 0.76
N VAL A 27 0.60 8.32 0.92
CA VAL A 27 -0.28 9.47 0.65
C VAL A 27 -0.37 9.68 -0.86
N TRP A 28 0.76 9.90 -1.54
CA TRP A 28 0.72 10.20 -2.98
C TRP A 28 0.28 9.02 -3.83
N THR A 29 0.43 7.78 -3.36
CA THR A 29 -0.12 6.58 -4.04
C THR A 29 -1.62 6.71 -4.28
N GLN A 30 -2.34 7.39 -3.38
CA GLN A 30 -3.77 7.63 -3.55
C GLN A 30 -4.09 8.42 -4.81
N ALA A 31 -3.22 9.34 -5.24
CA ALA A 31 -3.43 10.16 -6.43
C ALA A 31 -3.55 9.29 -7.69
N LEU A 32 -2.72 8.24 -7.82
CA LEU A 32 -2.77 7.29 -8.94
C LEU A 32 -4.15 6.64 -9.05
N TYR A 33 -4.73 6.25 -7.93
CA TYR A 33 -5.99 5.52 -7.86
C TYR A 33 -7.22 6.44 -7.74
N THR A 34 -7.06 7.75 -7.94
CA THR A 34 -8.23 8.62 -8.09
C THR A 34 -8.99 8.25 -9.36
N PRO A 35 -10.33 8.32 -9.34
CA PRO A 35 -11.11 7.96 -10.53
C PRO A 35 -10.80 8.87 -11.73
N PHE A 36 -10.37 10.11 -11.48
CA PHE A 36 -9.92 11.06 -12.51
C PHE A 36 -8.63 10.58 -13.19
N VAL A 37 -7.57 10.29 -12.42
CA VAL A 37 -6.27 9.87 -12.96
C VAL A 37 -6.37 8.53 -13.68
N VAL A 38 -7.10 7.56 -13.12
CA VAL A 38 -7.32 6.26 -13.77
C VAL A 38 -8.05 6.40 -15.11
N SER A 39 -9.08 7.25 -15.17
CA SER A 39 -9.83 7.50 -16.42
C SER A 39 -9.00 8.27 -17.44
N LEU A 40 -8.18 9.22 -16.99
CA LEU A 40 -7.26 9.98 -17.85
C LEU A 40 -6.20 9.05 -18.47
N ALA A 41 -5.62 8.17 -17.66
CA ALA A 41 -4.64 7.17 -18.08
C ALA A 41 -5.22 6.12 -19.03
N ALA A 42 -6.50 5.76 -18.83
CA ALA A 42 -7.23 4.86 -19.71
C ALA A 42 -7.61 5.51 -21.04
N GLY A 43 -7.59 6.84 -21.14
CA GLY A 43 -7.98 7.58 -22.34
C GLY A 43 -9.49 7.74 -22.53
N ASN A 44 -10.28 7.35 -21.53
CA ASN A 44 -11.75 7.39 -21.57
C ASN A 44 -12.38 8.28 -20.48
N LEU A 45 -11.60 9.19 -19.89
CA LEU A 45 -12.17 10.31 -19.15
C LEU A 45 -13.12 11.11 -20.06
N GLU A 46 -14.28 11.52 -19.54
CA GLU A 46 -15.20 12.43 -20.22
C GLU A 46 -14.53 13.80 -20.44
N LEU A 47 -14.59 14.31 -21.67
CA LEU A 47 -13.95 15.58 -22.04
C LEU A 47 -14.43 16.76 -21.18
N ASP A 48 -15.70 16.80 -20.79
CA ASP A 48 -16.23 17.90 -19.95
C ASP A 48 -15.67 17.86 -18.52
N SER A 49 -15.33 16.68 -17.99
CA SER A 49 -14.60 16.56 -16.72
C SER A 49 -13.16 17.05 -16.86
N PHE A 50 -12.48 16.69 -17.95
CA PHE A 50 -11.14 17.21 -18.24
C PHE A 50 -11.12 18.73 -18.41
N ARG A 51 -12.08 19.30 -19.13
CA ARG A 51 -12.23 20.75 -19.33
C ARG A 51 -12.41 21.51 -18.03
N ARG A 52 -13.24 21.00 -17.11
CA ARG A 52 -13.44 21.59 -15.78
C ARG A 52 -12.17 21.53 -14.94
N TYR A 53 -11.47 20.40 -14.97
CA TYR A 53 -10.17 20.25 -14.32
C TYR A 53 -9.17 21.31 -14.81
N ILE A 54 -9.02 21.48 -16.13
CA ILE A 54 -8.12 22.50 -16.71
C ILE A 54 -8.56 23.92 -16.30
N ALA A 55 -9.87 24.19 -16.23
CA ALA A 55 -10.36 25.49 -15.77
C ALA A 55 -9.93 25.76 -14.31
N GLN A 56 -10.05 24.77 -13.41
CA GLN A 56 -9.59 24.87 -12.02
C GLN A 56 -8.06 25.02 -11.95
N ASP A 57 -7.33 24.28 -12.76
CA ASP A 57 -5.87 24.31 -12.82
C ASP A 57 -5.35 25.70 -13.26
N VAL A 58 -6.02 26.38 -14.19
CA VAL A 58 -5.68 27.77 -14.55
C VAL A 58 -5.81 28.73 -13.36
N TYR A 59 -6.82 28.57 -12.49
CA TYR A 59 -6.92 29.36 -11.25
C TYR A 59 -5.79 29.01 -10.26
N PHE A 60 -5.47 27.73 -10.14
CA PHE A 60 -4.39 27.24 -9.31
C PHE A 60 -3.03 27.80 -9.76
N LEU A 61 -2.67 27.65 -11.04
CA LEU A 61 -1.40 28.11 -11.60
C LEU A 61 -1.19 29.63 -11.50
N ARG A 62 -2.26 30.43 -11.61
CA ARG A 62 -2.18 31.89 -11.35
C ARG A 62 -1.76 32.18 -9.91
N THR A 63 -2.29 31.43 -8.96
CA THR A 63 -1.89 31.54 -7.56
C THR A 63 -0.48 30.99 -7.36
N PHE A 64 -0.15 29.87 -7.99
CA PHE A 64 1.16 29.24 -7.91
C PHE A 64 2.28 30.19 -8.38
N ALA A 65 2.08 30.89 -9.49
CA ALA A 65 3.00 31.93 -9.97
C ALA A 65 3.15 33.10 -8.98
N LYS A 66 2.06 33.51 -8.32
CA LYS A 66 2.09 34.56 -7.29
C LYS A 66 2.84 34.12 -6.04
N VAL A 67 2.68 32.86 -5.64
CA VAL A 67 3.34 32.27 -4.48
C VAL A 67 4.86 32.16 -4.74
N TYR A 68 5.28 31.79 -5.96
CA TYR A 68 6.70 31.86 -6.32
C TYR A 68 7.25 33.29 -6.28
N GLU A 69 6.50 34.29 -6.74
CA GLU A 69 6.93 35.69 -6.64
C GLU A 69 7.14 36.11 -5.17
N MET A 70 6.24 35.70 -4.27
CA MET A 70 6.39 35.97 -2.83
C MET A 70 7.60 35.24 -2.23
N ALA A 71 7.89 34.01 -2.67
CA ALA A 71 9.09 33.28 -2.27
C ALA A 71 10.38 33.93 -2.78
N GLU A 72 10.37 34.42 -4.02
CA GLU A 72 11.48 35.15 -4.66
C GLU A 72 11.82 36.42 -3.86
N GLU A 73 10.81 37.20 -3.46
CA GLU A 73 10.98 38.40 -2.62
C GLU A 73 11.57 38.09 -1.23
N CYS A 74 11.43 36.84 -0.76
CA CYS A 74 11.91 36.37 0.53
C CYS A 74 13.27 35.64 0.47
N ALA A 75 13.71 35.19 -0.70
CA ALA A 75 15.04 34.59 -0.83
C ALA A 75 16.10 35.69 -0.65
N ASP A 76 17.14 35.45 0.16
CA ASP A 76 18.23 36.41 0.35
C ASP A 76 19.36 36.21 -0.67
N ASP A 77 19.66 34.94 -0.97
CA ASP A 77 20.68 34.48 -1.91
C ASP A 77 20.27 34.69 -3.38
N ASP A 78 21.16 35.32 -4.16
CA ASP A 78 20.86 35.69 -5.55
C ASP A 78 20.68 34.48 -6.47
N ASP A 79 21.42 33.40 -6.24
CA ASP A 79 21.24 32.15 -6.98
C ASP A 79 19.87 31.51 -6.68
N ALA A 80 19.44 31.51 -5.41
CA ALA A 80 18.11 31.03 -5.02
C ALA A 80 17.00 31.90 -5.62
N LYS A 81 17.13 33.23 -5.60
CA LYS A 81 16.19 34.14 -6.30
C LYS A 81 16.11 33.82 -7.78
N ALA A 82 17.24 33.67 -8.45
CA ALA A 82 17.29 33.35 -9.88
C ALA A 82 16.61 32.02 -10.18
N GLY A 83 16.84 30.99 -9.35
CA GLY A 83 16.18 29.69 -9.48
C GLY A 83 14.66 29.78 -9.30
N ILE A 84 14.18 30.48 -8.26
CA ILE A 84 12.73 30.67 -8.04
C ILE A 84 12.10 31.48 -9.19
N CYS A 85 12.80 32.51 -9.69
CA CYS A 85 12.36 33.31 -10.82
C CYS A 85 12.20 32.46 -12.10
N GLN A 86 13.12 31.51 -12.34
CA GLN A 86 13.01 30.56 -13.45
C GLN A 86 11.78 29.66 -13.30
N LEU A 87 11.54 29.08 -12.11
CA LEU A 87 10.34 28.28 -11.85
C LEU A 87 9.06 29.08 -12.08
N ARG A 88 9.01 30.33 -11.60
CA ARG A 88 7.90 31.24 -11.84
C ARG A 88 7.67 31.48 -13.34
N GLN A 89 8.74 31.70 -14.10
CA GLN A 89 8.66 31.94 -15.53
C GLN A 89 8.14 30.70 -16.28
N SER A 90 8.54 29.49 -15.90
CA SER A 90 8.02 28.24 -16.47
C SER A 90 6.52 28.10 -16.26
N VAL A 91 6.00 28.43 -15.07
CA VAL A 91 4.54 28.44 -14.79
C VAL A 91 3.81 29.49 -15.63
N LEU A 92 4.40 30.68 -15.81
CA LEU A 92 3.81 31.73 -16.65
C LEU A 92 3.79 31.34 -18.14
N GLU A 93 4.77 30.58 -18.60
CA GLU A 93 4.81 30.00 -19.94
C GLU A 93 3.75 28.91 -20.10
N GLU A 94 3.58 28.04 -19.11
CA GLU A 94 2.52 27.04 -19.06
C GLU A 94 1.13 27.70 -19.10
N LEU A 95 0.88 28.76 -18.32
CA LEU A 95 -0.36 29.53 -18.38
C LEU A 95 -0.65 30.11 -19.78
N LYS A 96 0.39 30.61 -20.48
CA LYS A 96 0.25 31.11 -21.86
C LYS A 96 -0.04 29.97 -22.85
N MET A 97 0.57 28.81 -22.63
CA MET A 97 0.29 27.60 -23.40
C MET A 97 -1.14 27.14 -23.18
N HIS A 98 -1.61 27.10 -21.92
CA HIS A 98 -3.00 26.83 -21.58
C HIS A 98 -3.93 27.82 -22.28
N ASP A 99 -3.68 29.13 -22.32
CA ASP A 99 -4.54 30.07 -23.07
C ASP A 99 -4.67 29.75 -24.58
N SER A 100 -3.64 29.12 -25.17
CA SER A 100 -3.66 28.65 -26.56
C SER A 100 -4.32 27.27 -26.72
N VAL A 101 -4.14 26.38 -25.74
CA VAL A 101 -4.63 24.99 -25.72
C VAL A 101 -6.07 24.88 -25.23
N VAL A 102 -6.50 25.73 -24.28
CA VAL A 102 -7.88 25.96 -23.81
C VAL A 102 -8.79 26.29 -25.00
N LYS A 103 -8.29 27.05 -25.98
CA LYS A 103 -9.02 27.30 -27.25
C LYS A 103 -9.12 26.06 -28.14
N GLU A 104 -8.07 25.22 -28.17
CA GLU A 104 -8.05 23.95 -28.93
C GLU A 104 -8.95 22.88 -28.28
N TRP A 105 -9.03 22.86 -26.94
CA TRP A 105 -9.87 21.94 -26.16
C TRP A 105 -11.31 22.43 -25.98
N GLY A 106 -11.63 23.63 -26.46
CA GLY A 106 -12.99 24.19 -26.46
C GLY A 106 -13.48 24.63 -25.07
N VAL A 107 -12.57 25.01 -24.17
CA VAL A 107 -12.91 25.53 -22.83
C VAL A 107 -13.24 27.02 -22.94
N ASP A 108 -14.46 27.39 -22.57
CA ASP A 108 -14.87 28.80 -22.45
C ASP A 108 -14.67 29.26 -21.00
N LEU A 109 -13.48 29.80 -20.70
CA LEU A 109 -13.12 30.33 -19.37
C LEU A 109 -14.09 31.42 -18.87
N SER A 110 -14.90 32.02 -19.75
CA SER A 110 -15.88 33.05 -19.40
C SER A 110 -17.20 32.51 -18.82
N LYS A 111 -17.45 31.18 -18.87
CA LYS A 111 -18.71 30.56 -18.43
C LYS A 111 -18.63 29.69 -17.17
N ASP A 112 -17.47 29.15 -16.81
CA ASP A 112 -17.28 28.23 -15.65
C ASP A 112 -16.51 28.87 -14.46
N SER A 113 -16.73 30.15 -14.22
CA SER A 113 -15.71 31.08 -13.71
C SER A 113 -15.51 31.17 -12.18
N SER A 114 -15.79 30.13 -11.40
CA SER A 114 -15.46 30.14 -9.97
C SER A 114 -14.64 28.93 -9.56
N PRO A 115 -13.54 29.13 -8.80
CA PRO A 115 -12.79 28.01 -8.26
C PRO A 115 -13.68 27.20 -7.31
N ASP A 116 -13.57 25.88 -7.36
CA ASP A 116 -14.26 24.99 -6.44
C ASP A 116 -13.65 25.04 -5.03
N ALA A 117 -14.32 24.38 -4.07
CA ALA A 117 -13.89 24.42 -2.67
C ALA A 117 -12.48 23.83 -2.45
N ALA A 118 -12.08 22.81 -3.21
CA ALA A 118 -10.76 22.19 -3.09
C ALA A 118 -9.67 23.12 -3.64
N THR A 119 -9.93 23.73 -4.79
CA THR A 119 -9.06 24.72 -5.43
C THR A 119 -8.86 25.94 -4.54
N VAL A 120 -9.95 26.49 -3.97
CA VAL A 120 -9.87 27.60 -3.00
C VAL A 120 -9.05 27.19 -1.77
N LYS A 121 -9.35 26.03 -1.18
CA LYS A 121 -8.66 25.55 0.02
C LYS A 121 -7.15 25.41 -0.23
N TYR A 122 -6.75 24.89 -1.39
CA TYR A 122 -5.34 24.72 -1.71
C TYR A 122 -4.63 26.04 -2.00
N THR A 123 -5.24 26.90 -2.83
CA THR A 123 -4.69 28.23 -3.13
C THR A 123 -4.57 29.11 -1.88
N ASP A 124 -5.56 29.10 -1.00
CA ASP A 124 -5.52 29.79 0.30
C ASP A 124 -4.40 29.25 1.20
N PHE A 125 -4.18 27.94 1.23
CA PHE A 125 -3.09 27.32 1.97
C PHE A 125 -1.71 27.81 1.49
N LEU A 126 -1.48 27.83 0.16
CA LEU A 126 -0.21 28.30 -0.40
C LEU A 126 0.00 29.79 -0.14
N LEU A 127 -1.02 30.62 -0.33
CA LEU A 127 -0.96 32.06 -0.06
C LEU A 127 -0.75 32.35 1.43
N ALA A 128 -1.42 31.63 2.32
CA ALA A 128 -1.22 31.75 3.77
C ALA A 128 0.20 31.37 4.16
N THR A 129 0.75 30.29 3.58
CA THR A 129 2.13 29.85 3.79
C THR A 129 3.12 30.92 3.36
N ALA A 130 3.02 31.42 2.13
CA ALA A 130 3.88 32.47 1.61
C ALA A 130 3.71 33.81 2.35
N ALA A 131 2.52 34.09 2.87
CA ALA A 131 2.27 35.24 3.74
C ALA A 131 2.70 35.00 5.20
N GLY A 132 3.49 33.97 5.49
CA GLY A 132 4.07 33.71 6.81
C GLY A 132 3.05 33.35 7.89
N LYS A 133 1.84 32.89 7.53
CA LYS A 133 0.84 32.37 8.47
C LYS A 133 1.13 30.91 8.83
N VAL A 134 2.37 30.62 9.18
CA VAL A 134 2.89 29.30 9.53
C VAL A 134 3.52 29.39 10.93
N GLY A 135 3.48 28.29 11.70
CA GLY A 135 4.19 28.21 12.96
C GLY A 135 5.66 28.63 12.81
N GLY A 136 6.22 29.32 13.81
CA GLY A 136 7.64 29.70 13.81
C GLY A 136 8.02 30.97 13.04
N VAL A 137 7.10 31.63 12.32
CA VAL A 137 7.35 32.88 11.58
C VAL A 137 6.50 34.04 12.11
N LYS A 138 7.10 35.22 12.34
CA LYS A 138 6.35 36.46 12.61
C LYS A 138 5.91 37.07 11.27
N ALA A 139 4.65 37.47 11.16
CA ALA A 139 4.01 37.94 9.92
C ALA A 139 4.89 38.87 9.02
N PRO A 140 4.71 38.87 7.68
CA PRO A 140 5.58 39.48 6.68
C PRO A 140 5.95 40.94 6.92
N GLY A 141 5.02 41.72 7.48
CA GLY A 141 5.25 43.13 7.83
C GLY A 141 6.26 43.37 8.96
N LYS A 142 6.80 42.30 9.56
CA LYS A 142 7.77 42.33 10.68
C LYS A 142 8.89 41.30 10.55
N LEU A 143 9.12 40.70 9.38
CA LEU A 143 10.31 39.86 9.13
C LEU A 143 11.55 40.75 9.22
N ALA A 144 12.28 40.64 10.32
CA ALA A 144 13.27 41.62 10.72
C ALA A 144 14.68 41.27 10.22
N THR A 145 14.91 40.01 9.81
CA THR A 145 16.25 39.53 9.42
C THR A 145 16.25 38.78 8.08
N PRO A 146 17.35 38.83 7.32
CA PRO A 146 17.53 38.01 6.11
C PRO A 146 17.29 36.52 6.34
N PHE A 147 17.68 36.00 7.51
CA PHE A 147 17.45 34.62 7.91
C PHE A 147 15.95 34.27 8.02
N GLU A 148 15.13 35.15 8.61
CA GLU A 148 13.68 34.94 8.70
C GLU A 148 13.01 34.96 7.31
N LYS A 149 13.54 35.74 6.38
CA LYS A 149 13.05 35.76 4.99
C LYS A 149 13.41 34.47 4.24
N THR A 150 14.67 34.04 4.30
CA THR A 150 15.12 32.78 3.69
C THR A 150 14.34 31.57 4.24
N LYS A 151 14.04 31.56 5.53
CA LYS A 151 13.18 30.54 6.16
C LYS A 151 11.77 30.51 5.57
N LEU A 152 11.16 31.68 5.35
CA LEU A 152 9.83 31.77 4.74
C LEU A 152 9.85 31.30 3.27
N ALA A 153 10.91 31.61 2.53
CA ALA A 153 11.11 31.06 1.18
C ALA A 153 11.23 29.52 1.22
N ALA A 154 11.96 28.95 2.17
CA ALA A 154 12.07 27.50 2.37
C ALA A 154 10.71 26.86 2.68
N TYR A 155 9.92 27.46 3.58
CA TYR A 155 8.57 26.97 3.92
C TYR A 155 7.62 27.03 2.73
N THR A 156 7.71 28.11 1.95
CA THR A 156 6.90 28.28 0.74
C THR A 156 7.25 27.22 -0.30
N LEU A 157 8.55 27.02 -0.60
CA LEU A 157 8.97 25.93 -1.48
C LEU A 157 8.55 24.57 -0.94
N GLY A 158 8.67 24.32 0.37
CA GLY A 158 8.21 23.08 1.00
C GLY A 158 6.75 22.75 0.75
N ALA A 159 5.88 23.76 0.68
CA ALA A 159 4.47 23.61 0.34
C ALA A 159 4.20 23.47 -1.17
N MET A 160 5.12 23.92 -2.03
CA MET A 160 4.98 23.89 -3.50
C MET A 160 5.63 22.65 -4.14
N THR A 161 6.73 22.14 -3.56
CA THR A 161 7.47 20.97 -4.07
C THR A 161 6.57 19.75 -4.32
N PRO A 162 5.62 19.38 -3.44
CA PRO A 162 4.74 18.24 -3.67
C PRO A 162 3.98 18.26 -4.99
N CYS A 163 3.47 19.42 -5.40
CA CYS A 163 2.76 19.59 -6.68
C CYS A 163 3.69 19.22 -7.84
N MET A 164 4.88 19.84 -7.88
CA MET A 164 5.86 19.60 -8.95
C MET A 164 6.31 18.14 -9.00
N SER A 165 6.63 17.54 -7.85
CA SER A 165 7.06 16.14 -7.77
C SER A 165 5.92 15.18 -8.18
N LEU A 166 4.68 15.43 -7.75
CA LEU A 166 3.54 14.58 -8.06
C LEU A 166 3.19 14.60 -9.54
N TYR A 167 3.10 15.77 -10.17
CA TYR A 167 2.81 15.88 -11.60
C TYR A 167 3.93 15.28 -12.46
N ALA A 168 5.19 15.49 -12.07
CA ALA A 168 6.34 14.87 -12.74
C ALA A 168 6.27 13.34 -12.66
N PHE A 169 5.90 12.81 -11.49
CA PHE A 169 5.70 11.38 -11.28
C PHE A 169 4.54 10.85 -12.13
N LEU A 170 3.35 11.45 -12.04
CA LEU A 170 2.17 11.05 -12.81
C LEU A 170 2.46 11.08 -14.31
N GLY A 171 3.09 12.13 -14.84
CA GLY A 171 3.46 12.20 -16.24
C GLY A 171 4.28 10.99 -16.70
N LYS A 172 5.31 10.60 -15.93
CA LYS A 172 6.14 9.43 -16.22
C LYS A 172 5.38 8.10 -16.13
N GLU A 173 4.61 7.92 -15.06
CA GLU A 173 3.82 6.68 -14.88
C GLU A 173 2.79 6.51 -15.99
N LEU A 174 2.11 7.60 -16.37
CA LEU A 174 1.05 7.54 -17.38
C LEU A 174 1.58 7.40 -18.81
N GLN A 175 2.84 7.77 -19.06
CA GLN A 175 3.48 7.62 -20.38
C GLN A 175 3.47 6.16 -20.87
N ALA A 176 3.52 5.19 -19.96
CA ALA A 176 3.50 3.76 -20.28
C ALA A 176 2.19 3.30 -20.97
N PHE A 177 1.12 4.10 -20.88
CA PHE A 177 -0.19 3.78 -21.46
C PHE A 177 -0.47 4.49 -22.79
N LEU A 178 0.48 5.31 -23.27
CA LEU A 178 0.43 5.91 -24.60
C LEU A 178 0.85 4.87 -25.65
N GLU A 179 -0.03 4.55 -26.58
CA GLU A 179 0.31 3.65 -27.68
C GLU A 179 1.22 4.38 -28.69
N PRO A 180 2.35 3.79 -29.13
CA PRO A 180 3.29 4.47 -30.03
C PRO A 180 2.74 4.80 -31.42
N SER A 181 1.76 4.03 -31.89
CA SER A 181 1.21 4.09 -33.25
C SER A 181 -0.10 4.85 -33.38
N GLU A 182 -0.69 5.28 -32.27
CA GLU A 182 -1.97 5.98 -32.30
C GLU A 182 -1.85 7.42 -31.79
N ASP A 183 -2.07 8.38 -32.67
CA ASP A 183 -2.24 9.80 -32.29
C ASP A 183 -3.66 10.08 -31.72
N THR A 184 -4.36 9.03 -31.27
CA THR A 184 -5.79 9.05 -30.91
C THR A 184 -6.03 9.30 -29.42
N HIS A 185 -5.02 9.10 -28.56
CA HIS A 185 -5.20 9.21 -27.11
C HIS A 185 -5.58 10.67 -26.74
N PRO A 186 -6.81 10.95 -26.25
CA PRO A 186 -7.31 12.32 -26.12
C PRO A 186 -6.46 13.21 -25.21
N TYR A 187 -5.78 12.60 -24.24
CA TYR A 187 -4.97 13.30 -23.22
C TYR A 187 -3.45 13.21 -23.44
N ARG A 188 -3.01 12.78 -24.63
CA ARG A 188 -1.58 12.59 -24.96
C ARG A 188 -0.74 13.83 -24.62
N LYS A 189 -1.17 15.02 -25.06
CA LYS A 189 -0.44 16.28 -24.86
C LYS A 189 -0.21 16.58 -23.37
N TRP A 190 -1.20 16.30 -22.51
CA TRP A 190 -1.07 16.50 -21.06
C TRP A 190 -0.01 15.56 -20.48
N ILE A 191 -0.07 14.28 -20.81
CA ILE A 191 0.88 13.26 -20.33
C ILE A 191 2.30 13.58 -20.82
N GLU A 192 2.46 13.93 -22.10
CA GLU A 192 3.76 14.28 -22.70
C GLU A 192 4.35 15.57 -22.11
N SER A 193 3.51 16.53 -21.71
CA SER A 193 3.97 17.78 -21.08
C SER A 193 4.63 17.51 -19.72
N TYR A 194 3.95 16.78 -18.84
CA TYR A 194 4.48 16.48 -17.50
C TYR A 194 5.58 15.41 -17.49
N SER A 195 5.61 14.51 -18.49
CA SER A 195 6.73 13.58 -18.69
C SER A 195 7.92 14.18 -19.43
N SER A 196 7.80 15.40 -19.96
CA SER A 196 8.87 16.05 -20.73
C SER A 196 10.13 16.30 -19.90
N ALA A 197 11.30 16.24 -20.53
CA ALA A 197 12.57 16.52 -19.87
C ALA A 197 12.61 17.92 -19.21
N ALA A 198 11.90 18.90 -19.78
CA ALA A 198 11.82 20.26 -19.25
C ALA A 198 11.02 20.32 -17.93
N PHE A 199 9.85 19.66 -17.87
CA PHE A 199 9.06 19.62 -16.64
C PHE A 199 9.78 18.82 -15.55
N GLN A 200 10.38 17.68 -15.90
CA GLN A 200 11.17 16.85 -14.98
C GLN A 200 12.36 17.63 -14.40
N ALA A 201 13.05 18.43 -15.21
CA ALA A 201 14.13 19.29 -14.74
C ALA A 201 13.62 20.39 -13.78
N SER A 202 12.43 20.95 -14.03
CA SER A 202 11.82 21.97 -13.17
C SER A 202 11.40 21.39 -11.80
N ALA A 203 10.88 20.16 -11.78
CA ALA A 203 10.58 19.45 -10.54
C ALA A 203 11.84 19.18 -9.71
N LEU A 204 12.91 18.70 -10.35
CA LEU A 204 14.21 18.50 -9.69
C LEU A 204 14.80 19.82 -9.19
N GLN A 205 14.75 20.90 -9.99
CA GLN A 205 15.20 22.23 -9.57
C GLN A 205 14.44 22.74 -8.35
N THR A 206 13.14 22.43 -8.25
CA THR A 206 12.33 22.80 -7.08
C THR A 206 12.78 22.04 -5.83
N GLU A 207 13.12 20.75 -5.95
CA GLU A 207 13.69 19.94 -4.85
C GLU A 207 15.08 20.44 -4.43
N ASP A 208 15.95 20.75 -5.39
CA ASP A 208 17.30 21.26 -5.15
C ASP A 208 17.29 22.63 -4.44
N LEU A 209 16.37 23.52 -4.85
CA LEU A 209 16.19 24.83 -4.19
C LEU A 209 15.66 24.67 -2.77
N LEU A 210 14.70 23.75 -2.55
CA LEU A 210 14.21 23.45 -1.21
C LEU A 210 15.35 22.95 -0.32
N GLU A 211 16.19 22.04 -0.81
CA GLU A 211 17.36 21.55 -0.07
C GLU A 211 18.31 22.70 0.27
N LYS A 212 18.69 23.50 -0.72
CA LYS A 212 19.60 24.64 -0.53
C LYS A 212 19.10 25.64 0.52
N LEU A 213 17.81 25.98 0.49
CA LEU A 213 17.22 26.90 1.46
C LEU A 213 17.07 26.28 2.86
N SER A 214 17.07 24.94 2.96
CA SER A 214 16.87 24.21 4.20
C SER A 214 18.15 23.89 4.98
N VAL A 215 19.34 24.06 4.37
CA VAL A 215 20.65 23.71 4.97
C VAL A 215 20.88 24.30 6.37
N SER A 216 20.42 25.53 6.61
CA SER A 216 20.64 26.25 7.87
C SER A 216 19.51 26.08 8.90
N LEU A 217 18.49 25.30 8.57
CA LEU A 217 17.32 25.11 9.42
C LEU A 217 17.56 24.07 10.51
N THR A 218 16.94 24.30 11.66
CA THR A 218 16.91 23.38 12.80
C THR A 218 15.94 22.22 12.54
N GLY A 219 16.05 21.14 13.32
CA GLY A 219 15.15 19.99 13.19
C GLY A 219 13.67 20.33 13.40
N GLU A 220 13.35 21.29 14.27
CA GLU A 220 11.98 21.79 14.46
C GLU A 220 11.46 22.49 13.19
N GLU A 221 12.30 23.33 12.57
CA GLU A 221 11.95 24.05 11.35
C GLU A 221 11.81 23.11 10.14
N LEU A 222 12.64 22.07 10.04
CA LEU A 222 12.47 21.01 9.05
C LEU A 222 11.17 20.22 9.27
N GLY A 223 10.76 20.00 10.53
CA GLY A 223 9.47 19.40 10.86
C GLY A 223 8.27 20.24 10.40
N ILE A 224 8.42 21.58 10.36
CA ILE A 224 7.40 22.47 9.79
C ILE A 224 7.30 22.29 8.28
N ILE A 225 8.43 22.24 7.57
CA ILE A 225 8.46 21.94 6.12
C ILE A 225 7.80 20.60 5.83
N GLU A 226 8.11 19.57 6.62
CA GLU A 226 7.47 18.27 6.50
C GLU A 226 5.95 18.35 6.62
N SER A 227 5.44 19.06 7.63
CA SER A 227 3.99 19.24 7.81
C SER A 227 3.35 19.98 6.63
N LEU A 228 4.01 20.99 6.08
CA LEU A 228 3.52 21.72 4.90
C LEU A 228 3.51 20.82 3.65
N TYR A 229 4.57 20.05 3.46
CA TYR A 229 4.73 19.12 2.35
C TYR A 229 3.60 18.07 2.33
N VAL A 230 3.32 17.44 3.48
CA VAL A 230 2.23 16.46 3.60
C VAL A 230 0.87 17.10 3.41
N GLN A 231 0.66 18.31 3.93
CA GLN A 231 -0.60 19.02 3.77
C GLN A 231 -0.87 19.36 2.31
N ALA A 232 0.16 19.76 1.56
CA ALA A 232 0.06 19.98 0.12
C ALA A 232 -0.27 18.68 -0.64
N LEU A 233 0.39 17.55 -0.34
CA LEU A 233 0.02 16.25 -0.94
C LEU A 233 -1.45 15.88 -0.72
N LYS A 234 -1.97 16.10 0.50
CA LYS A 234 -3.39 15.85 0.80
C LYS A 234 -4.32 16.75 -0.01
N LEU A 235 -3.94 18.03 -0.18
CA LEU A 235 -4.72 18.99 -0.96
C LEU A 235 -4.70 18.67 -2.45
N GLU A 236 -3.60 18.13 -2.99
CA GLU A 236 -3.54 17.61 -4.36
C GLU A 236 -4.51 16.45 -4.58
N ILE A 237 -4.56 15.50 -3.63
CA ILE A 237 -5.52 14.39 -3.69
C ILE A 237 -6.96 14.91 -3.63
N GLU A 238 -7.25 15.86 -2.72
CA GLU A 238 -8.56 16.53 -2.66
C GLU A 238 -8.90 17.25 -3.98
N PHE A 239 -7.92 17.87 -4.63
CA PHE A 239 -8.10 18.55 -5.94
C PHE A 239 -8.51 17.55 -7.03
N PHE A 240 -7.86 16.38 -7.11
CA PHE A 240 -8.26 15.32 -8.04
C PHE A 240 -9.64 14.71 -7.70
N LEU A 241 -9.96 14.52 -6.43
CA LEU A 241 -11.24 13.96 -5.98
C LEU A 241 -12.42 14.93 -6.17
N ALA A 242 -12.17 16.24 -6.16
CA ALA A 242 -13.19 17.25 -6.40
C ALA A 242 -13.69 17.25 -7.85
N GLN A 243 -12.94 16.63 -8.78
CA GLN A 243 -13.32 16.55 -10.18
C GLN A 243 -14.57 15.68 -10.35
N GLN A 244 -15.65 16.29 -10.85
CA GLN A 244 -16.91 15.61 -11.04
C GLN A 244 -16.80 14.61 -12.20
N LEU A 245 -17.19 13.36 -11.95
CA LEU A 245 -17.18 12.27 -12.93
C LEU A 245 -18.55 11.62 -12.97
N ASN A 246 -19.25 11.77 -14.11
CA ASN A 246 -20.56 11.17 -14.34
C ASN A 246 -20.47 9.78 -14.98
N GLN A 247 -19.28 9.42 -15.49
CA GLN A 247 -18.97 8.09 -16.00
C GLN A 247 -18.74 7.07 -14.89
N LYS A 248 -18.83 5.80 -15.29
CA LYS A 248 -18.49 4.66 -14.43
C LYS A 248 -16.98 4.52 -14.27
N THR A 249 -16.52 4.19 -13.07
CA THR A 249 -15.08 4.11 -12.78
C THR A 249 -14.71 2.78 -12.13
N ALA A 250 -13.58 2.21 -12.54
CA ALA A 250 -13.06 0.96 -11.98
C ALA A 250 -12.58 1.12 -10.52
N VAL A 251 -12.36 2.37 -10.08
CA VAL A 251 -11.93 2.72 -8.73
C VAL A 251 -12.71 3.91 -8.14
N PRO A 252 -12.75 4.04 -6.81
CA PRO A 252 -12.48 2.95 -5.88
C PRO A 252 -13.57 1.87 -6.01
N LEU A 253 -13.24 0.61 -5.74
CA LEU A 253 -14.21 -0.49 -5.82
C LEU A 253 -15.46 -0.23 -4.96
N ALA A 254 -15.30 0.50 -3.86
CA ALA A 254 -16.37 0.89 -2.96
C ALA A 254 -17.46 1.79 -3.60
N ARG A 255 -17.13 2.57 -4.63
CA ARG A 255 -18.01 3.64 -5.15
C ARG A 255 -19.31 3.11 -5.76
N ASP A 256 -19.21 2.03 -6.53
CA ASP A 256 -20.36 1.41 -7.23
C ASP A 256 -20.93 0.21 -6.45
N HIS A 257 -20.52 0.04 -5.19
CA HIS A 257 -21.01 -1.06 -4.35
C HIS A 257 -22.42 -0.75 -3.83
N ASN A 258 -23.38 -1.63 -4.14
CA ASN A 258 -24.73 -1.60 -3.56
C ASN A 258 -24.80 -2.52 -2.33
N PRO A 259 -24.71 -2.00 -1.09
CA PRO A 259 -24.66 -2.83 0.12
C PRO A 259 -25.93 -3.65 0.37
N ALA A 260 -27.07 -3.27 -0.24
CA ALA A 260 -28.33 -4.01 -0.11
C ALA A 260 -28.35 -5.30 -0.96
N GLU A 261 -27.53 -5.37 -2.00
CA GLU A 261 -27.50 -6.49 -2.95
C GLU A 261 -26.16 -7.24 -2.93
N HIS A 262 -25.08 -6.55 -2.55
CA HIS A 262 -23.71 -7.02 -2.61
C HIS A 262 -23.07 -7.05 -1.21
N CYS A 263 -22.13 -7.99 -1.02
CA CYS A 263 -21.28 -8.08 0.17
C CYS A 263 -19.82 -8.08 -0.29
N LEU A 264 -18.97 -7.24 0.30
CA LEU A 264 -17.53 -7.29 0.07
C LEU A 264 -16.90 -8.32 1.00
N MET A 265 -16.35 -9.40 0.45
CA MET A 265 -15.67 -10.44 1.21
C MET A 265 -14.16 -10.26 1.08
N LEU A 266 -13.53 -9.75 2.15
CA LEU A 266 -12.09 -9.56 2.21
C LEU A 266 -11.44 -10.76 2.90
N PHE A 267 -10.52 -11.40 2.20
CA PHE A 267 -9.69 -12.47 2.72
C PHE A 267 -8.24 -12.02 2.73
N SER A 268 -7.51 -12.41 3.77
CA SER A 268 -6.09 -12.14 3.86
C SER A 268 -5.35 -13.33 4.46
N ASP A 269 -4.15 -13.59 3.96
CA ASP A 269 -3.15 -14.27 4.77
C ASP A 269 -2.68 -13.37 5.92
N PHE A 270 -2.07 -13.98 6.94
CA PHE A 270 -1.52 -13.26 8.09
C PHE A 270 -0.01 -13.06 8.01
N ASP A 271 0.76 -14.12 7.75
CA ASP A 271 2.20 -14.15 7.97
C ASP A 271 2.90 -13.41 6.82
N LEU A 272 3.67 -12.37 7.14
CA LEU A 272 4.35 -11.49 6.16
C LEU A 272 3.41 -10.67 5.25
N THR A 273 2.16 -11.10 5.08
CA THR A 273 1.07 -10.35 4.46
C THR A 273 0.54 -9.24 5.39
N CYS A 274 0.08 -9.61 6.60
CA CYS A 274 -0.38 -8.67 7.62
C CYS A 274 0.71 -8.35 8.64
N SER A 275 1.46 -9.35 9.10
CA SER A 275 2.52 -9.18 10.08
C SER A 275 3.84 -8.78 9.42
N VAL A 276 4.70 -8.05 10.13
CA VAL A 276 6.09 -7.78 9.67
C VAL A 276 7.01 -8.99 9.91
N VAL A 277 6.66 -9.83 10.87
CA VAL A 277 7.43 -11.00 11.29
C VAL A 277 6.54 -12.25 11.26
N ASP A 278 7.10 -13.34 10.77
CA ASP A 278 6.47 -14.65 10.71
C ASP A 278 6.04 -15.15 12.11
N SER A 279 4.82 -15.67 12.22
CA SER A 279 4.25 -16.15 13.48
C SER A 279 5.00 -17.33 14.08
N SER A 280 5.60 -18.21 13.27
CA SER A 280 6.41 -19.32 13.75
C SER A 280 7.68 -18.81 14.46
N ALA A 281 8.31 -17.76 13.93
CA ALA A 281 9.48 -17.13 14.54
C ALA A 281 9.13 -16.47 15.89
N ILE A 282 7.97 -15.83 15.97
CA ILE A 282 7.46 -15.24 17.21
C ILE A 282 7.21 -16.32 18.26
N LEU A 283 6.53 -17.41 17.87
CA LEU A 283 6.26 -18.54 18.78
C LEU A 283 7.57 -19.20 19.24
N ALA A 284 8.57 -19.30 18.37
CA ALA A 284 9.92 -19.78 18.72
C ALA A 284 10.57 -18.90 19.79
N GLU A 285 10.49 -17.57 19.64
CA GLU A 285 11.06 -16.64 20.60
C GLU A 285 10.38 -16.73 21.96
N ILE A 286 9.04 -16.80 21.99
CA ILE A 286 8.28 -17.01 23.23
C ILE A 286 8.72 -18.32 23.91
N ALA A 287 8.92 -19.39 23.13
CA ALA A 287 9.35 -20.69 23.65
C ALA A 287 10.74 -20.61 24.29
N ILE A 288 11.69 -19.93 23.64
CA ILE A 288 13.06 -19.75 24.13
C ILE A 288 13.06 -18.91 25.41
N ILE A 289 12.33 -17.78 25.45
CA ILE A 289 12.24 -16.92 26.63
C ILE A 289 11.57 -17.65 27.80
N SER A 290 10.52 -18.43 27.52
CA SER A 290 9.83 -19.22 28.55
C SER A 290 10.75 -20.26 29.18
N ALA A 291 11.58 -20.93 28.37
CA ALA A 291 12.58 -21.88 28.86
C ALA A 291 13.65 -21.21 29.75
N GLN A 292 14.05 -19.96 29.45
CA GLN A 292 15.02 -19.21 30.26
C GLN A 292 14.47 -18.80 31.64
N LYS A 293 13.23 -18.32 31.71
CA LYS A 293 12.59 -17.86 32.96
C LYS A 293 12.45 -18.98 34.00
N LEU A 294 12.26 -20.22 33.55
CA LEU A 294 12.15 -21.38 34.43
C LEU A 294 13.48 -21.72 35.13
N VAL A 295 14.60 -21.60 34.41
CA VAL A 295 15.95 -21.83 34.96
C VAL A 295 16.31 -20.79 36.04
N GLN A 296 15.86 -19.55 35.87
CA GLN A 296 16.14 -18.46 36.83
C GLN A 296 15.28 -18.54 38.10
N ASN A 297 14.03 -19.01 38.00
CA ASN A 297 13.08 -18.95 39.12
C ASN A 297 13.05 -20.19 40.02
N GLN A 298 13.70 -21.31 39.65
CA GLN A 298 13.78 -22.51 40.51
C GLN A 298 15.12 -23.28 40.35
N PRO A 299 16.17 -22.97 41.15
CA PRO A 299 17.43 -23.71 41.10
C PRO A 299 17.38 -25.12 41.73
N ASN A 300 16.40 -25.41 42.61
CA ASN A 300 16.41 -26.58 43.51
C ASN A 300 15.03 -27.25 43.73
N GLN A 301 14.30 -27.65 42.68
CA GLN A 301 13.18 -28.60 42.84
C GLN A 301 13.30 -29.80 41.89
N SER A 302 13.26 -30.98 42.51
CA SER A 302 13.36 -32.31 41.95
C SER A 302 12.10 -32.77 41.21
N GLU A 303 12.28 -33.23 39.97
CA GLU A 303 11.69 -34.44 39.34
C GLU A 303 10.17 -34.66 39.28
N ASN A 304 9.31 -33.64 39.39
CA ASN A 304 7.86 -33.86 39.11
C ASN A 304 7.12 -32.74 38.37
N GLN A 305 7.84 -31.95 37.57
CA GLN A 305 7.23 -31.09 36.55
C GLN A 305 7.71 -31.59 35.19
N LEU A 306 6.77 -31.79 34.24
CA LEU A 306 7.00 -32.32 32.89
C LEU A 306 8.40 -31.99 32.36
N ALA A 307 9.18 -32.99 31.97
CA ALA A 307 10.49 -32.83 31.35
C ALA A 307 10.41 -31.78 30.21
N ARG A 308 10.84 -30.56 30.49
CA ARG A 308 10.82 -29.42 29.55
C ARG A 308 12.25 -29.12 29.15
N MET A 309 12.46 -28.88 27.86
CA MET A 309 13.77 -28.67 27.26
C MET A 309 14.47 -27.41 27.79
N SER A 310 15.80 -27.43 27.87
CA SER A 310 16.59 -26.25 28.24
C SER A 310 16.52 -25.17 27.15
N SER A 311 16.82 -23.91 27.48
CA SER A 311 16.81 -22.83 26.46
C SER A 311 17.84 -23.02 25.34
N VAL A 312 18.96 -23.69 25.63
CA VAL A 312 20.01 -23.98 24.63
C VAL A 312 19.51 -25.06 23.68
N ASP A 313 18.94 -26.14 24.23
CA ASP A 313 18.36 -27.23 23.42
C ASP A 313 17.17 -26.73 22.60
N MET A 314 16.33 -25.84 23.15
CA MET A 314 15.22 -25.21 22.42
C MET A 314 15.70 -24.42 21.22
N ARG A 315 16.77 -23.61 21.38
CA ARG A 315 17.34 -22.84 20.26
C ARG A 315 17.98 -23.76 19.21
N GLY A 316 18.66 -24.82 19.64
CA GLY A 316 19.22 -25.84 18.75
C GLY A 316 18.14 -26.51 17.92
N ASN A 317 17.13 -27.09 18.58
CA ASN A 317 16.03 -27.79 17.92
C ASN A 317 15.24 -26.88 16.97
N TRP A 318 14.96 -25.63 17.35
CA TRP A 318 14.33 -24.67 16.45
C TRP A 318 15.20 -24.33 15.24
N GLY A 319 16.50 -24.19 15.43
CA GLY A 319 17.46 -23.97 14.35
C GLY A 319 17.49 -25.14 13.36
N ASP A 320 17.51 -26.36 13.87
CA ASP A 320 17.52 -27.59 13.06
C ASP A 320 16.19 -27.77 12.30
N LEU A 321 15.04 -27.58 12.97
CA LEU A 321 13.72 -27.64 12.36
C LEU A 321 13.56 -26.59 11.25
N SER A 322 13.96 -25.35 11.51
CA SER A 322 13.88 -24.25 10.53
C SER A 322 14.77 -24.52 9.33
N LYS A 323 16.01 -24.99 9.55
CA LYS A 323 16.94 -25.32 8.47
C LYS A 323 16.37 -26.46 7.61
N GLN A 324 15.93 -27.54 8.25
CA GLN A 324 15.35 -28.69 7.55
C GLN A 324 14.11 -28.28 6.76
N TYR A 325 13.24 -27.44 7.33
CA TYR A 325 12.06 -26.93 6.64
C TYR A 325 12.44 -26.15 5.37
N THR A 326 13.38 -25.21 5.45
CA THR A 326 13.80 -24.43 4.28
C THR A 326 14.41 -25.31 3.18
N GLU A 327 15.25 -26.29 3.53
CA GLU A 327 15.86 -27.21 2.56
C GLU A 327 14.82 -28.08 1.87
N GLU A 328 13.91 -28.70 2.63
CA GLU A 328 12.87 -29.56 2.08
C GLU A 328 11.79 -28.77 1.31
N TYR A 329 11.45 -27.55 1.77
CA TYR A 329 10.52 -26.67 1.06
C TYR A 329 11.07 -26.31 -0.32
N GLU A 330 12.34 -25.88 -0.41
CA GLU A 330 12.95 -25.57 -1.71
C GLU A 330 13.00 -26.82 -2.61
N GLN A 331 13.33 -27.99 -2.05
CA GLN A 331 13.26 -29.24 -2.80
C GLN A 331 11.85 -29.52 -3.33
N CYS A 332 10.81 -29.34 -2.52
CA CYS A 332 9.42 -29.52 -2.93
C CYS A 332 9.04 -28.55 -4.07
N ILE A 333 9.49 -27.29 -3.98
CA ILE A 333 9.30 -26.30 -5.06
C ILE A 333 10.01 -26.73 -6.34
N GLU A 334 11.26 -27.21 -6.28
CA GLU A 334 11.98 -27.71 -7.46
C GLU A 334 11.29 -28.95 -8.06
N GLU A 335 10.77 -29.85 -7.23
CA GLU A 335 9.99 -31.01 -7.69
C GLU A 335 8.72 -30.59 -8.44
N ILE A 336 8.00 -29.58 -7.95
CA ILE A 336 6.85 -28.98 -8.63
C ILE A 336 7.26 -28.40 -9.99
N LEU A 337 8.42 -27.75 -10.06
CA LEU A 337 8.92 -27.08 -11.26
C LEU A 337 9.58 -28.04 -12.29
N ASN A 338 9.80 -29.30 -11.93
CA ASN A 338 10.39 -30.30 -12.84
C ASN A 338 9.44 -30.78 -13.94
N CYS A 339 8.13 -30.46 -13.85
CA CYS A 339 7.19 -30.77 -14.91
C CYS A 339 7.31 -29.78 -16.09
N ASN A 340 6.59 -30.04 -17.19
CA ASN A 340 6.65 -29.14 -18.34
C ASN A 340 5.94 -27.82 -18.00
N LYS A 341 6.64 -26.71 -18.20
CA LYS A 341 6.06 -25.37 -18.04
C LYS A 341 4.86 -25.20 -18.97
N GLU A 342 3.76 -24.72 -18.42
CA GLU A 342 2.51 -24.51 -19.13
C GLU A 342 2.52 -23.15 -19.84
N GLU A 343 2.13 -23.14 -21.12
CA GLU A 343 1.98 -21.91 -21.90
C GLU A 343 0.67 -21.16 -21.59
N LYS A 344 -0.33 -21.89 -21.10
CA LYS A 344 -1.65 -21.36 -20.74
C LYS A 344 -1.95 -21.66 -19.27
N PHE A 345 -2.76 -20.81 -18.66
CA PHE A 345 -3.18 -20.99 -17.28
C PHE A 345 -3.81 -22.38 -17.05
N ASN A 346 -3.19 -23.19 -16.19
CA ASN A 346 -3.61 -24.55 -15.86
C ASN A 346 -3.90 -24.68 -14.36
N TYR A 347 -5.11 -24.27 -13.95
CA TYR A 347 -5.55 -24.34 -12.56
C TYR A 347 -5.54 -25.77 -12.01
N THR A 348 -6.04 -26.75 -12.77
CA THR A 348 -6.12 -28.15 -12.32
C THR A 348 -4.73 -28.76 -12.08
N GLY A 349 -3.77 -28.45 -12.95
CA GLY A 349 -2.36 -28.85 -12.80
C GLY A 349 -1.73 -28.22 -11.56
N LEU A 350 -1.92 -26.90 -11.37
CA LEU A 350 -1.43 -26.18 -10.20
C LEU A 350 -2.00 -26.74 -8.89
N ARG A 351 -3.32 -26.96 -8.83
CA ARG A 351 -3.98 -27.54 -7.65
C ARG A 351 -3.45 -28.93 -7.31
N LYS A 352 -3.16 -29.76 -8.32
CA LYS A 352 -2.55 -31.06 -8.10
C LYS A 352 -1.14 -30.93 -7.52
N ALA A 353 -0.30 -30.06 -8.09
CA ALA A 353 1.06 -29.83 -7.61
C ALA A 353 1.10 -29.26 -6.18
N LEU A 354 0.17 -28.38 -5.82
CA LEU A 354 0.05 -27.87 -4.46
C LEU A 354 -0.55 -28.91 -3.47
N GLY A 355 -1.04 -30.04 -3.98
CA GLY A 355 -1.30 -31.24 -3.19
C GLY A 355 -0.02 -31.84 -2.62
N ASP A 356 1.05 -31.93 -3.41
CA ASP A 356 2.35 -32.44 -2.94
C ASP A 356 2.97 -31.50 -1.89
N LEU A 357 2.86 -30.17 -2.11
CA LEU A 357 3.24 -29.19 -1.11
C LEU A 357 2.41 -29.35 0.18
N SER A 358 1.12 -29.66 0.06
CA SER A 358 0.27 -29.88 1.23
C SER A 358 0.72 -31.08 2.07
N ASP A 359 1.14 -32.17 1.43
CA ASP A 359 1.68 -33.34 2.13
C ASP A 359 3.01 -33.03 2.83
N PHE A 360 3.85 -32.18 2.22
CA PHE A 360 5.05 -31.65 2.85
C PHE A 360 4.72 -30.84 4.11
N GLU A 361 3.83 -29.83 4.01
CA GLU A 361 3.46 -28.97 5.14
C GLU A 361 2.92 -29.79 6.33
N LYS A 362 2.06 -30.78 6.04
CA LYS A 362 1.50 -31.70 7.04
C LYS A 362 2.59 -32.49 7.78
N LYS A 363 3.62 -32.97 7.06
CA LYS A 363 4.77 -33.66 7.67
C LYS A 363 5.64 -32.70 8.47
N ALA A 364 5.88 -31.49 7.98
CA ALA A 364 6.63 -30.47 8.69
C ALA A 364 5.98 -30.12 10.04
N ASN A 365 4.67 -29.92 10.05
CA ASN A 365 3.90 -29.66 11.27
C ASN A 365 3.98 -30.82 12.28
N LEU A 366 3.95 -32.08 11.82
CA LEU A 366 4.12 -33.24 12.70
C LEU A 366 5.51 -33.24 13.36
N ARG A 367 6.58 -32.91 12.63
CA ARG A 367 7.93 -32.82 13.21
C ARG A 367 8.03 -31.78 14.32
N VAL A 368 7.35 -30.65 14.16
CA VAL A 368 7.32 -29.59 15.18
C VAL A 368 6.61 -30.09 16.45
N ILE A 369 5.49 -30.79 16.30
CA ILE A 369 4.75 -31.40 17.42
C ILE A 369 5.62 -32.45 18.11
N ASP A 370 6.19 -33.38 17.34
CA ASP A 370 7.05 -34.48 17.84
C ASP A 370 8.30 -33.98 18.56
N ALA A 371 8.87 -32.86 18.10
CA ALA A 371 10.02 -32.23 18.74
C ALA A 371 9.67 -31.60 20.11
N GLY A 372 8.39 -31.43 20.43
CA GLY A 372 7.92 -30.91 21.72
C GLY A 372 8.25 -29.43 21.96
N VAL A 373 8.70 -28.69 20.94
CA VAL A 373 9.16 -27.30 21.06
C VAL A 373 8.05 -26.30 21.37
N LEU A 374 6.78 -26.71 21.22
CA LEU A 374 5.59 -25.90 21.54
C LEU A 374 5.06 -26.17 22.96
N LYS A 375 5.58 -27.18 23.65
CA LYS A 375 5.09 -27.62 24.95
C LYS A 375 5.46 -26.62 26.04
N GLY A 376 4.47 -26.25 26.85
CA GLY A 376 4.64 -25.37 27.99
C GLY A 376 4.57 -23.88 27.70
N LEU A 377 4.27 -23.48 26.46
CA LEU A 377 3.98 -22.10 26.11
C LEU A 377 2.74 -21.59 26.85
N ASN A 378 2.85 -20.43 27.50
CA ASN A 378 1.74 -19.84 28.25
C ASN A 378 0.84 -18.99 27.33
N VAL A 379 -0.47 -19.24 27.37
CA VAL A 379 -1.44 -18.51 26.54
C VAL A 379 -1.43 -16.99 26.77
N GLU A 380 -1.21 -16.54 28.00
CA GLU A 380 -1.18 -15.11 28.33
C GLU A 380 0.09 -14.42 27.81
N ASP A 381 1.22 -15.14 27.76
CA ASP A 381 2.43 -14.64 27.13
C ASP A 381 2.28 -14.56 25.60
N ILE A 382 1.57 -15.52 24.98
CA ILE A 382 1.22 -15.48 23.56
C ILE A 382 0.33 -14.27 23.25
N LYS A 383 -0.75 -14.07 24.01
CA LYS A 383 -1.66 -12.93 23.84
C LYS A 383 -0.94 -11.60 23.99
N ARG A 384 -0.14 -11.44 25.05
CA ARG A 384 0.66 -10.21 25.29
C ARG A 384 1.65 -9.94 24.16
N THR A 385 2.22 -10.99 23.57
CA THR A 385 3.14 -10.84 22.43
C THR A 385 2.36 -10.44 21.18
N GLY A 386 1.19 -11.06 20.95
CA GLY A 386 0.28 -10.70 19.86
C GLY A 386 -0.17 -9.24 19.94
N GLU A 387 -0.57 -8.75 21.12
CA GLU A 387 -0.96 -7.34 21.33
C GLU A 387 0.13 -6.34 20.94
N ARG A 388 1.41 -6.74 21.02
CA ARG A 388 2.59 -5.92 20.70
C ARG A 388 3.13 -6.19 19.31
N LEU A 389 2.52 -7.11 18.56
CA LEU A 389 2.95 -7.46 17.22
C LEU A 389 2.74 -6.26 16.30
N ILE A 390 3.79 -5.91 15.57
CA ILE A 390 3.73 -4.86 14.56
C ILE A 390 3.16 -5.48 13.27
N LEU A 391 2.03 -4.94 12.84
CA LEU A 391 1.46 -5.23 11.52
C LEU A 391 2.08 -4.29 10.47
N GLN A 392 2.05 -4.71 9.22
CA GLN A 392 2.52 -3.92 8.08
C GLN A 392 1.85 -2.55 8.05
N ASP A 393 2.61 -1.53 7.66
CA ASP A 393 2.11 -0.15 7.57
C ASP A 393 0.86 -0.10 6.67
N GLY A 394 -0.20 0.54 7.17
CA GLY A 394 -1.50 0.65 6.49
C GLY A 394 -2.46 -0.54 6.67
N CYS A 395 -2.00 -1.70 7.12
CA CYS A 395 -2.82 -2.92 7.26
C CYS A 395 -4.00 -2.73 8.25
N THR A 396 -3.71 -2.28 9.47
CA THR A 396 -4.73 -2.06 10.50
C THR A 396 -5.76 -1.01 10.06
N SER A 397 -5.30 0.12 9.53
CA SER A 397 -6.18 1.21 9.07
C SER A 397 -7.07 0.77 7.90
N PHE A 398 -6.56 -0.07 7.00
CA PHE A 398 -7.34 -0.62 5.89
C PHE A 398 -8.52 -1.44 6.41
N PHE A 399 -8.28 -2.44 7.26
CA PHE A 399 -9.36 -3.27 7.79
C PHE A 399 -10.34 -2.47 8.66
N GLN A 400 -9.84 -1.54 9.48
CA GLN A 400 -10.69 -0.68 10.32
C GLN A 400 -11.65 0.15 9.45
N THR A 401 -11.12 0.75 8.38
CA THR A 401 -11.90 1.57 7.46
C THR A 401 -12.91 0.72 6.68
N ALA A 402 -12.49 -0.46 6.20
CA ALA A 402 -13.34 -1.39 5.47
C ALA A 402 -14.52 -1.90 6.31
N ILE A 403 -14.29 -2.21 7.59
CA ILE A 403 -15.31 -2.69 8.54
C ILE A 403 -16.23 -1.54 8.98
N SER A 404 -15.67 -0.35 9.23
CA SER A 404 -16.44 0.81 9.70
C SER A 404 -17.32 1.42 8.61
N ASN A 405 -16.98 1.19 7.33
CA ASN A 405 -17.74 1.69 6.21
C ASN A 405 -19.02 0.87 5.98
N LYS A 406 -20.13 1.36 6.55
CA LYS A 406 -21.46 0.74 6.42
C LYS A 406 -21.95 0.60 4.99
N ASN A 407 -21.43 1.39 4.05
CA ASN A 407 -21.83 1.34 2.65
C ASN A 407 -21.20 0.16 1.89
N LEU A 408 -20.22 -0.54 2.48
CA LEU A 408 -19.53 -1.67 1.85
C LEU A 408 -20.07 -3.04 2.25
N ASN A 409 -20.82 -3.14 3.36
CA ASN A 409 -21.26 -4.42 3.93
C ASN A 409 -20.11 -5.45 3.93
N THR A 410 -18.99 -5.09 4.57
CA THR A 410 -17.75 -5.86 4.50
C THR A 410 -17.72 -6.99 5.52
N LYS A 411 -17.27 -8.17 5.11
CA LYS A 411 -16.84 -9.25 6.01
C LYS A 411 -15.36 -9.52 5.79
N VAL A 412 -14.59 -9.55 6.89
CA VAL A 412 -13.14 -9.75 6.85
C VAL A 412 -12.80 -11.09 7.46
N HIS A 413 -12.02 -11.89 6.71
CA HIS A 413 -11.59 -13.22 7.07
C HIS A 413 -10.06 -13.31 6.94
N VAL A 414 -9.40 -13.87 7.95
CA VAL A 414 -7.96 -14.17 7.89
C VAL A 414 -7.80 -15.68 7.86
N LEU A 415 -7.13 -16.19 6.83
CA LEU A 415 -6.82 -17.60 6.64
C LEU A 415 -5.31 -17.77 6.81
N SER A 416 -4.85 -18.52 7.81
CA SER A 416 -3.41 -18.61 8.11
C SER A 416 -3.01 -20.00 8.60
N TYR A 417 -1.76 -20.38 8.29
CA TYR A 417 -1.13 -21.60 8.79
C TYR A 417 -0.70 -21.51 10.26
N CYS A 418 -0.73 -20.31 10.84
CA CYS A 418 -0.28 -20.06 12.20
C CYS A 418 -0.81 -21.13 13.16
N TRP A 419 0.10 -21.73 13.94
CA TRP A 419 -0.24 -22.83 14.84
C TRP A 419 -1.14 -22.41 16.00
N CYS A 420 -1.28 -21.10 16.26
CA CYS A 420 -2.03 -20.57 17.38
C CYS A 420 -2.85 -19.33 17.01
N SER A 421 -4.17 -19.50 16.86
CA SER A 421 -5.09 -18.40 16.56
C SER A 421 -5.14 -17.30 17.63
N ASP A 422 -4.80 -17.59 18.89
CA ASP A 422 -4.78 -16.57 19.97
C ASP A 422 -3.75 -15.47 19.69
N LEU A 423 -2.63 -15.80 19.02
CA LEU A 423 -1.62 -14.81 18.61
C LEU A 423 -2.22 -13.80 17.63
N ILE A 424 -2.86 -14.32 16.58
CA ILE A 424 -3.49 -13.51 15.52
C ILE A 424 -4.63 -12.68 16.08
N LYS A 425 -5.53 -13.30 16.86
CA LYS A 425 -6.66 -12.61 17.50
C LYS A 425 -6.18 -11.44 18.35
N SER A 426 -5.14 -11.65 19.15
CA SER A 426 -4.59 -10.60 20.02
C SER A 426 -3.93 -9.46 19.24
N ALA A 427 -3.27 -9.77 18.13
CA ALA A 427 -2.68 -8.77 17.24
C ALA A 427 -3.72 -7.87 16.56
N PHE A 428 -4.85 -8.44 16.12
CA PHE A 428 -5.95 -7.64 15.57
C PHE A 428 -6.74 -6.90 16.66
N SER A 429 -6.95 -7.52 17.82
CA SER A 429 -7.68 -6.90 18.94
C SER A 429 -6.99 -5.63 19.46
N SER A 430 -5.64 -5.60 19.51
CA SER A 430 -4.90 -4.38 19.89
C SER A 430 -5.10 -3.23 18.91
N GLY A 431 -5.39 -3.56 17.64
CA GLY A 431 -5.82 -2.62 16.61
C GLY A 431 -7.32 -2.37 16.56
N GLY A 432 -8.13 -2.82 17.53
CA GLY A 432 -9.59 -2.63 17.55
C GLY A 432 -10.33 -3.40 16.45
N LEU A 433 -9.76 -4.51 15.98
CA LEU A 433 -10.29 -5.34 14.89
C LEU A 433 -10.91 -6.66 15.40
N ASP A 434 -11.70 -6.57 16.48
CA ASP A 434 -12.30 -7.74 17.15
C ASP A 434 -13.31 -8.49 16.27
N THR A 435 -13.83 -7.85 15.22
CA THR A 435 -14.83 -8.43 14.31
C THR A 435 -14.21 -9.22 13.16
N VAL A 436 -12.88 -9.26 13.04
CA VAL A 436 -12.20 -10.04 11.99
C VAL A 436 -12.32 -11.53 12.29
N HIS A 437 -12.79 -12.31 11.32
CA HIS A 437 -12.95 -13.75 11.47
C HIS A 437 -11.62 -14.48 11.23
N ILE A 438 -11.03 -15.04 12.28
CA ILE A 438 -9.74 -15.75 12.21
C ILE A 438 -9.94 -17.25 12.00
N HIS A 439 -9.33 -17.78 10.94
CA HIS A 439 -9.34 -19.19 10.54
C HIS A 439 -7.89 -19.70 10.51
N ALA A 440 -7.44 -20.22 11.65
CA ALA A 440 -6.09 -20.73 11.86
C ALA A 440 -6.13 -21.95 12.79
N ASN A 441 -4.97 -22.56 13.03
CA ASN A 441 -4.85 -23.68 13.95
C ASN A 441 -4.94 -23.21 15.41
N GLU A 442 -5.15 -24.15 16.33
CA GLU A 442 -5.27 -23.86 17.76
C GLU A 442 -4.38 -24.78 18.60
N PHE A 443 -3.72 -24.24 19.62
CA PHE A 443 -3.06 -25.08 20.61
C PHE A 443 -4.06 -25.75 21.53
N VAL A 444 -3.71 -26.96 21.98
CA VAL A 444 -4.41 -27.63 23.07
C VAL A 444 -3.74 -27.24 24.39
N TYR A 445 -4.51 -26.69 25.32
CA TYR A 445 -4.03 -26.17 26.59
C TYR A 445 -4.41 -27.05 27.79
N GLU A 446 -3.49 -27.16 28.76
CA GLU A 446 -3.74 -27.66 30.11
C GLU A 446 -3.28 -26.60 31.11
N ASN A 447 -4.19 -26.13 31.98
CA ASN A 447 -3.90 -25.07 32.97
C ASN A 447 -3.18 -23.84 32.37
N SER A 448 -3.67 -23.36 31.21
CA SER A 448 -3.11 -22.22 30.46
C SER A 448 -1.73 -22.44 29.82
N LEU A 449 -1.21 -23.67 29.85
CA LEU A 449 0.04 -24.06 29.20
C LEU A 449 -0.23 -24.98 28.03
N SER A 450 0.40 -24.73 26.89
CA SER A 450 0.28 -25.60 25.71
C SER A 450 0.78 -27.00 26.03
N THR A 451 0.04 -28.02 25.61
CA THR A 451 0.43 -29.43 25.70
C THR A 451 1.52 -29.79 24.68
N GLY A 452 1.70 -28.97 23.65
CA GLY A 452 2.52 -29.24 22.47
C GLY A 452 1.69 -29.70 21.26
N GLU A 453 0.44 -30.11 21.47
CA GLU A 453 -0.47 -30.55 20.41
C GLU A 453 -1.17 -29.38 19.71
N ILE A 454 -1.48 -29.58 18.42
CA ILE A 454 -2.15 -28.60 17.56
C ILE A 454 -3.46 -29.19 17.03
N VAL A 455 -4.57 -28.48 17.24
CA VAL A 455 -5.82 -28.68 16.52
C VAL A 455 -5.65 -28.10 15.11
N LYS A 456 -5.42 -28.98 14.15
CA LYS A 456 -5.14 -28.67 12.74
C LYS A 456 -6.45 -28.33 12.00
N LYS A 457 -6.70 -27.05 11.79
CA LYS A 457 -7.85 -26.52 11.02
C LYS A 457 -7.43 -26.09 9.61
N VAL A 458 -6.29 -25.43 9.48
CA VAL A 458 -5.72 -24.93 8.23
C VAL A 458 -4.21 -25.13 8.29
N GLU A 459 -3.70 -26.23 7.74
CA GLU A 459 -2.27 -26.57 7.82
C GLU A 459 -1.59 -26.66 6.44
N SER A 460 -2.32 -26.40 5.36
CA SER A 460 -1.81 -26.60 4.00
C SER A 460 -2.52 -25.72 2.96
N PRO A 461 -1.96 -25.55 1.76
CA PRO A 461 -2.59 -24.80 0.67
C PRO A 461 -3.98 -25.32 0.29
N ILE A 462 -4.14 -26.65 0.29
CA ILE A 462 -5.42 -27.31 -0.01
C ILE A 462 -6.44 -27.08 1.11
N ASP A 463 -6.01 -27.12 2.37
CA ASP A 463 -6.91 -26.85 3.49
C ASP A 463 -7.37 -25.36 3.47
N LYS A 464 -6.47 -24.46 3.07
CA LYS A 464 -6.75 -23.01 2.96
C LYS A 464 -7.82 -22.70 1.91
N VAL A 465 -7.69 -23.27 0.71
CA VAL A 465 -8.67 -23.05 -0.36
C VAL A 465 -10.00 -23.75 -0.06
N GLN A 466 -9.97 -24.88 0.66
CA GLN A 466 -11.19 -25.51 1.15
C GLN A 466 -11.92 -24.62 2.15
N ALA A 467 -11.20 -24.05 3.13
CA ALA A 467 -11.78 -23.12 4.10
C ALA A 467 -12.34 -21.86 3.41
N PHE A 468 -11.62 -21.30 2.44
CA PHE A 468 -12.11 -20.20 1.59
C PHE A 468 -13.45 -20.57 0.91
N THR A 469 -13.50 -21.73 0.25
CA THR A 469 -14.70 -22.24 -0.44
C THR A 469 -15.87 -22.43 0.54
N ASP A 470 -15.62 -23.04 1.71
CA ASP A 470 -16.65 -23.33 2.71
C ASP A 470 -17.26 -22.04 3.30
N ILE A 471 -16.43 -21.00 3.51
CA ILE A 471 -16.89 -19.69 3.95
C ILE A 471 -17.84 -19.08 2.92
N LEU A 472 -17.45 -19.11 1.63
CA LEU A 472 -18.29 -18.59 0.55
C LEU A 472 -19.61 -19.34 0.44
N GLN A 473 -19.58 -20.68 0.42
CA GLN A 473 -20.79 -21.51 0.33
C GLN A 473 -21.77 -21.29 1.49
N ASN A 474 -21.25 -21.03 2.69
CA ASN A 474 -22.08 -20.70 3.84
C ASN A 474 -22.74 -19.33 3.72
N CYS A 475 -22.09 -18.37 3.05
CA CYS A 475 -22.66 -17.05 2.77
C CYS A 475 -23.66 -17.05 1.60
N SER A 476 -23.46 -17.90 0.57
CA SER A 476 -24.35 -17.95 -0.61
C SER A 476 -25.80 -18.37 -0.29
N LYS A 477 -26.05 -18.95 0.89
CA LYS A 477 -27.39 -19.33 1.36
C LYS A 477 -28.34 -18.13 1.49
N ASP A 478 -27.81 -16.92 1.60
CA ASP A 478 -28.57 -15.68 1.81
C ASP A 478 -29.00 -14.97 0.50
N LYS A 479 -28.82 -15.58 -0.69
CA LYS A 479 -29.12 -15.01 -2.02
C LYS A 479 -28.36 -13.71 -2.38
N GLN A 480 -27.39 -13.31 -1.56
CA GLN A 480 -26.57 -12.12 -1.77
C GLN A 480 -25.42 -12.41 -2.75
N LYS A 481 -25.12 -11.48 -3.67
CA LYS A 481 -23.91 -11.60 -4.50
C LYS A 481 -22.71 -11.07 -3.72
N TYR A 482 -21.55 -11.68 -3.89
CA TYR A 482 -20.32 -11.24 -3.23
C TYR A 482 -19.27 -10.87 -4.25
N LEU A 483 -18.45 -9.88 -3.90
CA LEU A 483 -17.18 -9.60 -4.55
C LEU A 483 -16.08 -10.07 -3.58
N THR A 484 -15.19 -10.93 -4.06
CA THR A 484 -14.13 -11.52 -3.24
C THR A 484 -12.78 -10.93 -3.58
N ILE A 485 -12.08 -10.46 -2.55
CA ILE A 485 -10.68 -10.03 -2.66
C ILE A 485 -9.88 -10.92 -1.74
N TYR A 486 -8.82 -11.53 -2.26
CA TYR A 486 -7.86 -12.28 -1.45
C TYR A 486 -6.50 -11.59 -1.53
N ILE A 487 -5.89 -11.36 -0.37
CA ILE A 487 -4.57 -10.73 -0.24
C ILE A 487 -3.60 -11.76 0.36
N GLY A 488 -2.48 -12.01 -0.29
CA GLY A 488 -1.48 -12.97 0.19
C GLY A 488 -0.10 -12.75 -0.43
N ASP A 489 0.91 -13.44 0.08
CA ASP A 489 2.31 -13.25 -0.32
C ASP A 489 3.04 -14.55 -0.68
N SER A 490 2.43 -15.72 -0.42
CA SER A 490 3.12 -17.01 -0.47
C SER A 490 2.56 -18.01 -1.50
N VAL A 491 3.33 -19.06 -1.80
CA VAL A 491 2.88 -20.18 -2.67
C VAL A 491 1.60 -20.83 -2.10
N GLY A 492 1.47 -20.85 -0.78
CA GLY A 492 0.30 -21.39 -0.08
C GLY A 492 -0.99 -20.64 -0.37
N ASP A 493 -0.89 -19.38 -0.79
CA ASP A 493 -2.03 -18.53 -1.11
C ASP A 493 -2.52 -18.67 -2.55
N LEU A 494 -1.72 -19.25 -3.44
CA LEU A 494 -1.97 -19.21 -4.89
C LEU A 494 -3.37 -19.68 -5.28
N LEU A 495 -3.88 -20.74 -4.65
CA LEU A 495 -5.22 -21.25 -4.97
C LEU A 495 -6.32 -20.28 -4.53
N CYS A 496 -6.21 -19.70 -3.33
CA CYS A 496 -7.20 -18.74 -2.85
C CYS A 496 -7.12 -17.41 -3.64
N LEU A 497 -5.90 -16.95 -3.94
CA LEU A 497 -5.64 -15.81 -4.80
C LEU A 497 -6.29 -15.97 -6.18
N LEU A 498 -6.18 -17.16 -6.77
CA LEU A 498 -6.77 -17.44 -8.08
C LEU A 498 -8.27 -17.68 -8.04
N GLU A 499 -8.82 -18.23 -6.95
CA GLU A 499 -10.26 -18.45 -6.82
C GLU A 499 -11.05 -17.18 -6.50
N ALA A 500 -10.43 -16.21 -5.84
CA ALA A 500 -11.05 -14.90 -5.60
C ALA A 500 -11.25 -14.11 -6.91
N ASP A 501 -12.28 -13.27 -6.95
CA ASP A 501 -12.54 -12.38 -8.09
C ASP A 501 -11.36 -11.44 -8.35
N ILE A 502 -10.69 -11.03 -7.26
CA ILE A 502 -9.48 -10.22 -7.29
C ILE A 502 -8.44 -10.85 -6.35
N GLY A 503 -7.43 -11.50 -6.92
CA GLY A 503 -6.24 -11.93 -6.19
C GLY A 503 -5.16 -10.86 -6.17
N ILE A 504 -4.80 -10.39 -4.99
CA ILE A 504 -3.76 -9.37 -4.76
C ILE A 504 -2.55 -10.02 -4.08
N VAL A 505 -1.41 -9.96 -4.76
CA VAL A 505 -0.12 -10.42 -4.24
C VAL A 505 0.63 -9.24 -3.65
N ILE A 506 0.91 -9.31 -2.36
CA ILE A 506 1.78 -8.36 -1.67
C ILE A 506 3.18 -8.97 -1.50
N GLY A 507 4.21 -8.13 -1.60
CA GLY A 507 5.60 -8.56 -1.44
C GLY A 507 6.25 -9.20 -2.68
N SER A 508 7.41 -9.83 -2.45
CA SER A 508 8.36 -10.20 -3.52
C SER A 508 8.75 -11.67 -3.52
N SER A 509 7.88 -12.57 -3.03
CA SER A 509 8.14 -14.01 -2.97
C SER A 509 8.53 -14.57 -4.35
N SER A 510 9.77 -15.06 -4.47
CA SER A 510 10.31 -15.62 -5.70
C SER A 510 9.65 -16.97 -6.02
N SER A 511 9.45 -17.82 -5.02
CA SER A 511 8.82 -19.14 -5.19
C SER A 511 7.37 -19.01 -5.65
N LEU A 512 6.59 -18.07 -5.09
CA LEU A 512 5.23 -17.77 -5.56
C LEU A 512 5.21 -17.46 -7.06
N ARG A 513 6.11 -16.56 -7.49
CA ARG A 513 6.19 -16.14 -8.90
C ARG A 513 6.67 -17.27 -9.81
N ARG A 514 7.66 -18.05 -9.38
CA ARG A 514 8.19 -19.21 -10.11
C ARG A 514 7.10 -20.25 -10.33
N VAL A 515 6.43 -20.68 -9.27
CA VAL A 515 5.35 -21.67 -9.33
C VAL A 515 4.17 -21.14 -10.14
N GLY A 516 3.66 -19.94 -9.82
CA GLY A 516 2.55 -19.36 -10.58
C GLY A 516 2.84 -19.25 -12.07
N THR A 517 3.99 -18.70 -12.45
CA THR A 517 4.39 -18.55 -13.87
C THR A 517 4.60 -19.92 -14.54
N HIS A 518 5.03 -20.93 -13.79
CA HIS A 518 5.18 -22.29 -14.31
C HIS A 518 3.85 -22.89 -14.76
N PHE A 519 2.76 -22.55 -14.07
CA PHE A 519 1.39 -22.97 -14.40
C PHE A 519 0.59 -21.93 -15.20
N GLY A 520 1.27 -20.98 -15.85
CA GLY A 520 0.66 -20.00 -16.74
C GLY A 520 -0.09 -18.85 -16.05
N VAL A 521 0.17 -18.58 -14.76
CA VAL A 521 -0.34 -17.40 -14.06
C VAL A 521 0.44 -16.15 -14.50
N SER A 522 -0.28 -15.07 -14.79
CA SER A 522 0.27 -13.75 -15.09
C SER A 522 0.25 -12.86 -13.85
N PHE A 523 1.40 -12.30 -13.50
CA PHE A 523 1.53 -11.30 -12.43
C PHE A 523 1.59 -9.91 -13.05
N VAL A 524 0.60 -9.07 -12.76
CA VAL A 524 0.46 -7.74 -13.34
C VAL A 524 0.45 -6.70 -12.21
N PRO A 525 1.23 -5.61 -12.27
CA PRO A 525 1.10 -4.54 -11.29
C PRO A 525 -0.33 -4.02 -11.24
N LEU A 526 -0.86 -3.76 -10.04
CA LEU A 526 -2.28 -3.47 -9.84
C LEU A 526 -2.73 -2.26 -10.66
N PHE A 527 -1.96 -1.17 -10.66
CA PHE A 527 -2.33 0.07 -11.35
C PHE A 527 -2.52 -0.10 -12.88
N PRO A 528 -1.58 -0.69 -13.66
CA PRO A 528 -1.82 -1.09 -15.04
C PRO A 528 -3.04 -2.00 -15.23
N GLY A 529 -3.25 -2.94 -14.30
CA GLY A 529 -4.42 -3.82 -14.29
C GLY A 529 -5.75 -3.07 -14.18
N VAL A 530 -5.80 -2.08 -13.29
CA VAL A 530 -6.94 -1.17 -13.10
C VAL A 530 -7.19 -0.33 -14.34
N ILE A 531 -6.15 0.23 -14.96
CA ILE A 531 -6.30 1.02 -16.21
C ILE A 531 -6.89 0.15 -17.32
N LYS A 532 -6.43 -1.10 -17.47
CA LYS A 532 -7.01 -2.04 -18.42
C LYS A 532 -8.50 -2.31 -18.14
N LYS A 533 -8.89 -2.42 -16.88
CA LYS A 533 -10.30 -2.57 -16.48
C LYS A 533 -11.12 -1.30 -16.70
N GLN A 534 -10.54 -0.12 -16.47
CA GLN A 534 -11.18 1.16 -16.76
C GLN A 534 -11.48 1.31 -18.26
N LYS A 535 -10.55 0.92 -19.15
CA LYS A 535 -10.78 0.91 -20.61
C LYS A 535 -11.98 0.03 -21.02
N GLN A 536 -12.29 -1.00 -20.23
CA GLN A 536 -13.40 -1.92 -20.48
C GLN A 536 -14.74 -1.44 -19.89
N CYS A 537 -14.77 -0.33 -19.14
CA CYS A 537 -16.00 0.13 -18.47
C CYS A 537 -17.03 0.76 -19.42
N ASP A 538 -16.63 1.19 -20.62
CA ASP A 538 -17.52 1.85 -21.60
C ASP A 538 -18.21 0.89 -22.56
N GLU A 539 -17.68 -0.32 -22.71
CA GLU A 539 -18.32 -1.39 -23.47
C GLU A 539 -19.41 -1.96 -22.55
N ASP A 540 -20.68 -2.01 -22.96
CA ASP A 540 -21.87 -2.49 -22.20
C ASP A 540 -21.74 -3.87 -21.48
N ASN A 541 -20.59 -4.54 -21.59
CA ASN A 541 -20.13 -5.56 -20.68
C ASN A 541 -19.61 -4.93 -19.39
N THR A 542 -20.36 -5.06 -18.29
CA THR A 542 -19.81 -4.90 -16.94
C THR A 542 -18.46 -5.63 -16.86
N SER A 543 -17.35 -4.87 -16.80
CA SER A 543 -15.98 -5.38 -16.69
C SER A 543 -15.81 -6.05 -15.33
N LYS A 544 -16.41 -7.24 -15.17
CA LYS A 544 -16.41 -7.94 -13.91
C LYS A 544 -15.01 -8.43 -13.64
N TRP A 545 -14.62 -8.27 -12.39
CA TRP A 545 -13.54 -9.04 -11.82
C TRP A 545 -14.03 -10.47 -11.72
N GLU A 546 -13.22 -11.42 -12.17
CA GLU A 546 -13.61 -12.82 -12.28
C GLU A 546 -12.47 -13.68 -11.76
N GLY A 547 -12.82 -14.59 -10.85
CA GLY A 547 -11.90 -15.61 -10.38
C GLY A 547 -11.51 -16.56 -11.50
N LEU A 548 -10.40 -17.26 -11.30
CA LEU A 548 -9.82 -18.23 -12.23
C LEU A 548 -9.46 -17.64 -13.60
N SER A 549 -9.22 -16.33 -13.66
CA SER A 549 -8.74 -15.63 -14.87
C SER A 549 -7.28 -15.95 -15.22
N GLY A 550 -6.52 -16.50 -14.27
CA GLY A 550 -5.07 -16.70 -14.39
C GLY A 550 -4.26 -15.41 -14.25
N VAL A 551 -4.88 -14.30 -13.84
CA VAL A 551 -4.21 -13.01 -13.59
C VAL A 551 -4.24 -12.70 -12.10
N LEU A 552 -3.07 -12.41 -11.53
CA LEU A 552 -2.91 -11.93 -10.16
C LEU A 552 -2.29 -10.53 -10.17
N TYR A 553 -2.76 -9.68 -9.26
CA TYR A 553 -2.36 -8.27 -9.21
C TYR A 553 -1.31 -8.05 -8.14
N THR A 554 -0.16 -7.47 -8.48
CA THR A 554 0.92 -7.24 -7.52
C THR A 554 0.88 -5.81 -7.02
N VAL A 555 1.08 -5.63 -5.71
CA VAL A 555 1.14 -4.32 -5.06
C VAL A 555 2.45 -4.14 -4.30
N SER A 556 2.81 -2.88 -4.10
CA SER A 556 3.98 -2.48 -3.31
C SER A 556 3.71 -2.49 -1.80
N GLY A 557 2.45 -2.27 -1.39
CA GLY A 557 2.05 -2.21 0.02
C GLY A 557 0.55 -2.00 0.22
N TRP A 558 0.12 -1.88 1.48
CA TRP A 558 -1.30 -1.74 1.85
C TRP A 558 -1.92 -0.41 1.42
N ALA A 559 -1.13 0.65 1.24
CA ALA A 559 -1.65 1.93 0.75
C ALA A 559 -2.23 1.81 -0.67
N GLU A 560 -1.60 1.02 -1.52
CA GLU A 560 -2.08 0.73 -2.88
C GLU A 560 -3.40 -0.05 -2.86
N ILE A 561 -3.50 -1.05 -1.97
CA ILE A 561 -4.74 -1.82 -1.74
C ILE A 561 -5.84 -0.89 -1.21
N CYS A 562 -5.52 -0.03 -0.25
CA CYS A 562 -6.47 0.91 0.33
C CYS A 562 -7.02 1.87 -0.72
N ALA A 563 -6.14 2.49 -1.51
CA ALA A 563 -6.53 3.42 -2.56
C ALA A 563 -7.38 2.75 -3.65
N PHE A 564 -7.05 1.52 -4.02
CA PHE A 564 -7.82 0.73 -4.99
C PHE A 564 -9.22 0.33 -4.47
N VAL A 565 -9.30 -0.24 -3.26
CA VAL A 565 -10.53 -0.85 -2.73
C VAL A 565 -11.44 0.21 -2.10
N LEU A 566 -10.90 1.03 -1.20
CA LEU A 566 -11.65 1.96 -0.37
C LEU A 566 -11.64 3.38 -0.93
N GLY A 567 -10.59 3.74 -1.67
CA GLY A 567 -10.33 5.12 -2.10
C GLY A 567 -9.52 5.91 -1.08
N SER A 568 -9.49 7.23 -1.29
CA SER A 568 -8.80 8.23 -0.46
C SER A 568 -9.60 8.69 0.75
#